data_AF-A0A5C7T0L8-F1
#
_entry.id   AF-A0A5C7T0L8-F1
#
_cell.length_a   1.000
_cell.length_b   1.000
_cell.length_c   1.000
_cell.angle_alpha   90.00
_cell.angle_beta   90.00
_cell.angle_gamma   90.00
#
_symmetry.space_group_name_H-M   'P 1'
#
loop_
_entity.id
_entity.type
_entity.pdbx_description
1 polymer ?
#
loop_
_entity_poly.entity_id
_entity_poly.type
_entity_poly.pdbx_seq_one_letter_code
_entity_poly.pdbx_strand_id
1 'polypeptide(L)'
;MAARPSALAQVASSPNDHQPTALNTQSLQRWRTRTQIGFFLLFLLAPALNLLRFDLYETQLWFLGMRWSLGIGDFMAGKIDAAQVGTAILLRGILPGVAFVTAFMVVAYRWGRLYCGWLCPHFSVVELLNGILHRACGKLSLWDASPTPRAGVTPQKRYWPLFFLSCVLMGFLWAITLLTYMLPPDVIWGNLVQLSLTGNQARFIGIGTLVFTLEFTLARHLFCRFGCAVGYFQSVAWMANPRGMVVAFERNRAKDCKSCDMPRGSACDNACPMRLNPRNIKRMMFSCVQCGQCLSACDTSQTSQQRKPTLEWKVGLEAMRETLHQRQQEREEKR
;
A
#
# COMPACT_ATOMS: atom_id res chain seq x y z
N MET A 1 -9.89 -65.89 -14.44
CA MET A 1 -9.13 -65.42 -13.24
C MET A 1 -8.80 -63.96 -13.44
N ALA A 2 -9.26 -63.12 -12.51
CA ALA A 2 -9.38 -61.67 -12.66
C ALA A 2 -8.05 -60.92 -12.51
N ALA A 3 -7.91 -59.85 -13.28
CA ALA A 3 -6.88 -58.83 -13.15
C ALA A 3 -7.07 -57.97 -11.88
N ARG A 4 -5.97 -57.51 -11.28
CA ARG A 4 -5.98 -56.43 -10.26
C ARG A 4 -5.05 -55.29 -10.71
N PRO A 5 -5.53 -54.03 -10.71
CA PRO A 5 -4.74 -52.89 -11.13
C PRO A 5 -3.96 -52.25 -9.97
N SER A 6 -2.91 -51.55 -10.38
CA SER A 6 -1.97 -50.68 -9.67
C SER A 6 -2.61 -49.64 -8.75
N ALA A 7 -2.15 -49.61 -7.49
CA ALA A 7 -2.49 -48.59 -6.51
C ALA A 7 -1.69 -47.30 -6.75
N LEU A 8 -2.37 -46.28 -7.30
CA LEU A 8 -1.94 -44.89 -7.24
C LEU A 8 -2.10 -44.40 -5.79
N ALA A 9 -0.97 -44.10 -5.14
CA ALA A 9 -0.93 -43.46 -3.84
C ALA A 9 -1.58 -42.08 -3.93
N GLN A 10 -2.76 -41.95 -3.32
CA GLN A 10 -3.43 -40.69 -3.07
C GLN A 10 -2.55 -39.85 -2.13
N VAL A 11 -2.00 -38.76 -2.65
CA VAL A 11 -1.39 -37.72 -1.82
C VAL A 11 -2.52 -37.03 -1.07
N ALA A 12 -2.66 -37.38 0.20
CA ALA A 12 -3.57 -36.73 1.14
C ALA A 12 -3.22 -35.24 1.25
N SER A 13 -4.16 -34.38 0.89
CA SER A 13 -4.12 -32.95 1.15
C SER A 13 -4.22 -32.70 2.66
N SER A 14 -3.23 -32.01 3.21
CA SER A 14 -3.13 -31.63 4.62
C SER A 14 -4.31 -30.72 5.04
N PRO A 15 -4.81 -30.78 6.29
CA PRO A 15 -6.07 -30.13 6.68
C PRO A 15 -5.93 -28.65 7.10
N ASN A 16 -4.91 -27.92 6.63
CA ASN A 16 -4.60 -26.56 7.11
C ASN A 16 -4.66 -25.49 6.01
N ASP A 17 -5.58 -25.66 5.05
CA ASP A 17 -5.93 -24.61 4.10
C ASP A 17 -6.93 -23.65 4.74
N HIS A 18 -6.42 -22.61 5.42
CA HIS A 18 -7.20 -21.40 5.69
C HIS A 18 -7.45 -20.65 4.37
N GLN A 19 -8.30 -21.24 3.52
CA GLN A 19 -8.79 -20.61 2.30
C GLN A 19 -9.86 -19.58 2.66
N PRO A 20 -9.79 -18.36 2.10
CA PRO A 20 -10.81 -17.36 2.36
C PRO A 20 -12.10 -17.71 1.62
N THR A 21 -13.11 -18.18 2.36
CA THR A 21 -14.51 -18.22 1.91
C THR A 21 -15.08 -16.81 1.73
N ALA A 22 -16.20 -16.63 1.04
CA ALA A 22 -16.80 -15.31 0.77
C ALA A 22 -17.07 -14.43 2.01
N LEU A 23 -17.30 -15.05 3.18
CA LEU A 23 -17.43 -14.35 4.47
C LEU A 23 -16.07 -13.80 4.99
N ASN A 24 -14.96 -14.44 4.60
CA ASN A 24 -13.60 -14.06 4.97
C ASN A 24 -13.09 -12.87 4.13
N THR A 25 -13.51 -12.75 2.86
CA THR A 25 -13.02 -11.66 1.99
C THR A 25 -13.61 -10.29 2.36
N GLN A 26 -14.89 -10.22 2.74
CA GLN A 26 -15.50 -8.96 3.19
C GLN A 26 -14.97 -8.50 4.55
N SER A 27 -14.81 -9.44 5.50
CA SER A 27 -14.22 -9.13 6.80
C SER A 27 -12.79 -8.63 6.67
N LEU A 28 -12.00 -9.22 5.76
CA LEU A 28 -10.67 -8.75 5.41
C LEU A 28 -10.67 -7.31 4.88
N GLN A 29 -11.59 -6.94 3.97
CA GLN A 29 -11.68 -5.56 3.48
C GLN A 29 -12.08 -4.58 4.60
N ARG A 30 -12.99 -4.98 5.50
CA ARG A 30 -13.36 -4.15 6.67
C ARG A 30 -12.16 -3.93 7.59
N TRP A 31 -11.39 -4.98 7.86
CA TRP A 31 -10.15 -4.88 8.64
C TRP A 31 -9.13 -3.96 7.98
N ARG A 32 -8.92 -4.09 6.68
CA ARG A 32 -8.02 -3.23 5.90
C ARG A 32 -8.43 -1.76 5.97
N THR A 33 -9.72 -1.45 5.81
CA THR A 33 -10.20 -0.07 5.93
C THR A 33 -10.01 0.45 7.36
N ARG A 34 -10.23 -0.37 8.39
CA ARG A 34 -9.96 0.02 9.78
C ARG A 34 -8.48 0.29 10.04
N THR A 35 -7.56 -0.54 9.53
CA THR A 35 -6.12 -0.31 9.70
C THR A 35 -5.65 0.92 8.93
N GLN A 36 -6.17 1.15 7.73
CA GLN A 36 -5.89 2.35 6.94
C GLN A 36 -6.35 3.62 7.68
N ILE A 37 -7.57 3.65 8.19
CA ILE A 37 -8.10 4.79 8.96
C ILE A 37 -7.31 4.97 10.26
N GLY A 38 -7.08 3.89 11.01
CA GLY A 38 -6.33 3.94 12.26
C GLY A 38 -4.91 4.47 12.07
N PHE A 39 -4.18 3.98 11.05
CA PHE A 39 -2.84 4.47 10.77
C PHE A 39 -2.84 5.88 10.18
N PHE A 40 -3.86 6.25 9.39
CA PHE A 40 -4.02 7.62 8.93
C PHE A 40 -4.22 8.60 10.08
N LEU A 41 -5.10 8.28 11.03
CA LEU A 41 -5.29 9.07 12.25
C LEU A 41 -4.02 9.12 13.08
N LEU A 42 -3.32 7.98 13.24
CA LEU A 42 -2.03 7.92 13.90
C LEU A 42 -1.01 8.85 13.22
N PHE A 43 -0.95 8.86 11.89
CA PHE A 43 -0.05 9.73 11.12
C PHE A 43 -0.33 11.21 11.36
N LEU A 44 -1.60 11.62 11.47
CA LEU A 44 -1.98 13.01 11.74
C LEU A 44 -1.73 13.41 13.20
N LEU A 45 -1.97 12.49 14.14
CA LEU A 45 -1.90 12.76 15.59
C LEU A 45 -0.52 12.49 16.19
N ALA A 46 0.35 11.74 15.52
CA ALA A 46 1.66 11.37 16.05
C ALA A 46 2.53 12.57 16.45
N PRO A 47 2.54 13.69 15.70
CA PRO A 47 3.26 14.89 16.13
C PRO A 47 2.63 15.55 17.36
N ALA A 48 1.29 15.63 17.40
CA ALA A 48 0.55 16.23 18.51
C ALA A 48 0.69 15.44 19.82
N LEU A 49 0.76 14.11 19.72
CA LEU A 49 0.93 13.21 20.86
C LEU A 49 2.40 12.94 21.21
N ASN A 50 3.35 13.62 20.56
CA ASN A 50 4.79 13.40 20.71
C ASN A 50 5.23 11.94 20.50
N LEU A 51 4.47 11.16 19.72
CA LEU A 51 4.76 9.75 19.43
C LEU A 51 5.96 9.62 18.49
N LEU A 52 6.01 10.47 17.47
CA LEU A 52 7.12 10.56 16.52
C LEU A 52 7.13 11.97 15.93
N ARG A 53 8.12 12.78 16.32
CA ARG A 53 8.37 14.09 15.71
C ARG A 53 9.83 14.46 15.87
N PHE A 54 10.35 15.26 14.95
CA PHE A 54 11.66 15.88 15.08
C PHE A 54 11.46 17.35 15.40
N ASP A 55 11.97 17.80 16.55
CA ASP A 55 11.84 19.19 16.98
C ASP A 55 13.05 19.99 16.51
N LEU A 56 12.85 20.91 15.55
CA LEU A 56 13.92 21.77 15.04
C LEU A 56 14.44 22.77 16.08
N TYR A 57 13.66 23.17 17.09
CA TYR A 57 14.13 24.12 18.10
C TYR A 57 15.07 23.45 19.10
N GLU A 58 14.73 22.25 19.55
CA GLU A 58 15.55 21.49 20.50
C GLU A 58 16.58 20.58 19.79
N THR A 59 16.49 20.41 18.47
CA THR A 59 17.27 19.43 17.65
C THR A 59 17.17 18.00 18.19
N GLN A 60 16.00 17.65 18.72
CA GLN A 60 15.74 16.37 19.39
C GLN A 60 14.64 15.59 18.68
N LEU A 61 14.83 14.27 18.62
CA LEU A 61 13.80 13.36 18.16
C LEU A 61 12.92 12.96 19.36
N TRP A 62 11.63 13.11 19.24
CA TRP A 62 10.66 12.55 20.18
C TRP A 62 10.23 11.18 19.69
N PHE A 63 10.33 10.18 20.55
CA PHE A 63 9.90 8.81 20.28
C PHE A 63 9.06 8.29 21.46
N LEU A 64 7.79 7.96 21.21
CA LEU A 64 6.82 7.49 22.20
C LEU A 64 6.70 8.40 23.44
N GLY A 65 6.72 9.72 23.22
CA GLY A 65 6.65 10.71 24.30
C GLY A 65 7.94 10.92 25.08
N MET A 66 9.01 10.17 24.76
CA MET A 66 10.34 10.35 25.36
C MET A 66 11.25 11.16 24.45
N ARG A 67 12.09 11.99 25.07
CA ARG A 67 13.18 12.70 24.39
C ARG A 67 14.30 11.72 24.03
N TRP A 68 14.41 11.38 22.75
CA TRP A 68 15.46 10.53 22.24
C TRP A 68 16.64 11.38 21.78
N SER A 69 17.59 11.63 22.68
CA SER A 69 18.79 12.41 22.36
C SER A 69 19.92 11.52 21.86
N LEU A 70 20.58 11.96 20.79
CA LEU A 70 21.78 11.33 20.22
C LEU A 70 23.07 11.78 20.94
N GLY A 71 22.95 12.51 22.06
CA GLY A 71 24.10 13.09 22.79
C GLY A 71 24.70 14.35 22.15
N ILE A 72 24.16 14.85 21.03
CA ILE A 72 24.73 15.99 20.29
C ILE A 72 24.82 17.26 21.16
N GLY A 73 23.81 17.53 21.99
CA GLY A 73 23.82 18.68 22.91
C GLY A 73 24.88 18.60 24.00
N ASP A 74 25.15 17.40 24.54
CA ASP A 74 26.18 17.20 25.56
C ASP A 74 27.59 17.31 24.99
N PHE A 75 27.78 16.96 23.71
CA PHE A 75 29.02 17.20 22.97
C PHE A 75 29.28 18.68 22.76
N MET A 76 28.26 19.41 22.29
CA MET A 76 28.35 20.86 22.08
C MET A 76 28.60 21.61 23.39
N ALA A 77 28.11 21.07 24.51
CA ALA A 77 28.38 21.58 25.85
C ALA A 77 29.75 21.15 26.43
N GLY A 78 30.57 20.40 25.67
CA GLY A 78 31.90 19.94 26.09
C GLY A 78 31.90 18.87 27.19
N LYS A 79 30.75 18.22 27.46
CA LYS A 79 30.59 17.27 28.57
C LYS A 79 30.97 15.83 28.22
N ILE A 80 31.06 15.51 26.93
CA ILE A 80 31.35 14.17 26.42
C ILE A 80 32.37 14.21 25.29
N ASP A 81 33.18 13.17 25.20
CA ASP A 81 34.24 13.03 24.20
C ASP A 81 33.68 12.58 22.83
N ALA A 82 34.41 12.87 21.75
CA ALA A 82 34.02 12.56 20.37
C ALA A 82 33.75 11.06 20.17
N ALA A 83 34.53 10.18 20.82
CA ALA A 83 34.32 8.74 20.77
C ALA A 83 33.00 8.31 21.44
N GLN A 84 32.61 8.96 22.54
CA GLN A 84 31.39 8.66 23.29
C GLN A 84 30.15 9.08 22.51
N VAL A 85 30.20 10.24 21.84
CA VAL A 85 29.15 10.72 20.94
C VAL A 85 29.00 9.81 19.73
N GLY A 86 30.12 9.45 19.10
CA GLY A 86 30.10 8.53 17.96
C GLY A 86 29.45 7.19 18.32
N THR A 87 29.79 6.65 19.49
CA THR A 87 29.19 5.41 20.01
C THR A 87 27.70 5.56 20.30
N ALA A 88 27.29 6.70 20.89
CA ALA A 88 25.88 6.99 21.14
C ALA A 88 25.07 7.12 19.85
N ILE A 89 25.58 7.81 18.82
CA ILE A 89 24.94 7.94 17.51
C ILE A 89 24.81 6.56 16.84
N LEU A 90 25.87 5.75 16.89
CA LEU A 90 25.86 4.41 16.30
C LEU A 90 24.83 3.51 16.99
N LEU A 91 24.85 3.42 18.33
CA LEU A 91 24.02 2.49 19.09
C LEU A 91 22.58 2.96 19.27
N ARG A 92 22.33 4.28 19.40
CA ARG A 92 20.99 4.83 19.64
C ARG A 92 20.34 5.42 18.38
N GLY A 93 21.10 5.72 17.34
CA GLY A 93 20.59 6.25 16.08
C GLY A 93 20.62 5.22 14.96
N ILE A 94 21.83 4.90 14.49
CA ILE A 94 22.04 4.10 13.28
C ILE A 94 21.55 2.66 13.48
N LEU A 95 21.95 2.00 14.55
CA LEU A 95 21.64 0.59 14.77
C LEU A 95 20.13 0.32 14.90
N PRO A 96 19.34 1.08 15.68
CA PRO A 96 17.89 0.97 15.69
C PRO A 96 17.25 1.28 14.33
N GLY A 97 17.77 2.29 13.61
CA GLY A 97 17.30 2.64 12.26
C GLY A 97 17.52 1.50 11.25
N VAL A 98 18.72 0.92 11.22
CA VAL A 98 19.06 -0.22 10.36
C VAL A 98 18.24 -1.45 10.74
N ALA A 99 18.07 -1.72 12.03
CA ALA A 99 17.24 -2.82 12.51
C ALA A 99 15.78 -2.67 12.04
N PHE A 100 15.22 -1.46 12.16
CA PHE A 100 13.87 -1.14 11.70
C PHE A 100 13.72 -1.32 10.18
N VAL A 101 14.64 -0.75 9.40
CA VAL A 101 14.64 -0.88 7.92
C VAL A 101 14.78 -2.34 7.51
N THR A 102 15.68 -3.10 8.15
CA THR A 102 15.89 -4.52 7.85
C THR A 102 14.65 -5.34 8.16
N ALA A 103 14.05 -5.17 9.35
CA ALA A 103 12.82 -5.85 9.73
C ALA A 103 11.67 -5.52 8.75
N PHE A 104 11.52 -4.25 8.38
CA PHE A 104 10.54 -3.81 7.39
C PHE A 104 10.77 -4.47 6.01
N MET A 105 12.03 -4.55 5.58
CA MET A 105 12.40 -5.17 4.31
C MET A 105 12.23 -6.69 4.32
N VAL A 106 12.43 -7.37 5.45
CA VAL A 106 12.14 -8.81 5.60
C VAL A 106 10.64 -9.08 5.44
N VAL A 107 9.79 -8.24 6.04
CA VAL A 107 8.33 -8.31 5.84
C VAL A 107 7.99 -8.10 4.36
N ALA A 108 8.54 -7.06 3.74
CA ALA A 108 8.31 -6.78 2.32
C ALA A 108 8.79 -7.90 1.40
N TYR A 109 9.94 -8.50 1.69
CA TYR A 109 10.50 -9.64 0.95
C TYR A 109 9.54 -10.84 0.95
N ARG A 110 8.78 -11.03 2.03
CA ARG A 110 7.89 -12.18 2.22
C ARG A 110 6.45 -11.93 1.75
N TRP A 111 5.93 -10.72 1.93
CA TRP A 111 4.52 -10.38 1.67
C TRP A 111 4.31 -9.30 0.61
N GLY A 112 5.36 -8.69 0.04
CA GLY A 112 5.22 -7.64 -0.97
C GLY A 112 4.96 -6.25 -0.37
N ARG A 113 4.29 -5.38 -1.13
CA ARG A 113 3.93 -4.02 -0.70
C ARG A 113 2.73 -4.00 0.27
N LEU A 114 2.76 -4.85 1.31
CA LEU A 114 1.68 -4.96 2.29
C LEU A 114 1.49 -3.63 3.05
N TYR A 115 2.58 -2.97 3.42
CA TYR A 115 2.54 -1.64 4.03
C TYR A 115 1.75 -0.64 3.17
N CYS A 116 2.04 -0.56 1.86
CA CYS A 116 1.34 0.33 0.95
C CYS A 116 -0.17 0.05 0.92
N GLY A 117 -0.60 -1.21 0.98
CA GLY A 117 -2.03 -1.55 0.91
C GLY A 117 -2.82 -1.36 2.20
N TRP A 118 -2.16 -1.43 3.36
CA TRP A 118 -2.81 -1.59 4.66
C TRP A 118 -2.56 -0.46 5.66
N LEU A 119 -1.40 0.19 5.57
CA LEU A 119 -0.95 1.18 6.57
C LEU A 119 -0.61 2.52 5.92
N CYS A 120 -0.08 2.55 4.70
CA CYS A 120 0.41 3.78 4.08
C CYS A 120 -0.67 4.87 4.00
N PRO A 121 -0.49 6.01 4.71
CA PRO A 121 -1.51 7.06 4.77
C PRO A 121 -1.75 7.68 3.39
N HIS A 122 -0.72 7.78 2.56
CA HIS A 122 -0.83 8.29 1.19
C HIS A 122 -1.72 7.39 0.33
N PHE A 123 -1.51 6.07 0.35
CA PHE A 123 -2.32 5.15 -0.45
C PHE A 123 -3.79 5.10 0.01
N SER A 124 -4.04 5.23 1.32
CA SER A 124 -5.40 5.33 1.86
C SER A 124 -6.17 6.50 1.24
N VAL A 125 -5.52 7.66 1.11
CA VAL A 125 -6.11 8.83 0.43
C VAL A 125 -6.25 8.60 -1.08
N VAL A 126 -5.27 7.95 -1.71
CA VAL A 126 -5.39 7.56 -3.13
C VAL A 126 -6.61 6.67 -3.38
N GLU A 127 -6.91 5.70 -2.51
CA GLU A 127 -8.11 4.88 -2.63
C GLU A 127 -9.40 5.69 -2.46
N LEU A 128 -9.45 6.60 -1.48
CA LEU A 128 -10.57 7.51 -1.29
C LEU A 128 -10.81 8.37 -2.54
N LEU A 129 -9.76 9.02 -3.04
CA LEU A 129 -9.80 9.88 -4.22
C LEU A 129 -10.16 9.10 -5.48
N ASN A 130 -9.69 7.85 -5.61
CA ASN A 130 -10.09 6.97 -6.71
C ASN A 130 -11.59 6.69 -6.69
N GLY A 131 -12.18 6.47 -5.50
CA GLY A 131 -13.62 6.30 -5.36
C GLY A 131 -14.41 7.54 -5.80
N ILE A 132 -13.96 8.73 -5.40
CA ILE A 132 -14.61 10.00 -5.78
C ILE A 132 -14.44 10.28 -7.27
N LEU A 133 -13.24 10.10 -7.83
CA LEU A 133 -13.00 10.31 -9.26
C LEU A 133 -13.77 9.31 -10.12
N HIS A 134 -13.86 8.06 -9.68
CA HIS A 134 -14.63 7.04 -10.38
C HIS A 134 -16.12 7.42 -10.45
N ARG A 135 -16.68 7.99 -9.38
CA ARG A 135 -18.04 8.56 -9.40
C ARG A 135 -18.15 9.81 -10.29
N ALA A 136 -17.08 10.59 -10.45
CA ALA A 136 -17.10 11.81 -11.25
C ALA A 136 -17.02 11.56 -12.76
N CYS A 137 -16.13 10.66 -13.20
CA CYS A 137 -15.84 10.44 -14.63
C CYS A 137 -15.70 8.95 -15.02
N GLY A 138 -15.86 8.01 -14.09
CA GLY A 138 -15.72 6.57 -14.35
C GLY A 138 -14.29 6.09 -14.50
N LYS A 139 -13.30 6.97 -14.34
CA LYS A 139 -11.87 6.67 -14.45
C LYS A 139 -11.20 6.61 -13.08
N LEU A 140 -10.16 5.80 -12.95
CA LEU A 140 -9.33 5.73 -11.74
C LEU A 140 -8.16 6.71 -11.78
N SER A 141 -7.80 7.22 -12.95
CA SER A 141 -6.86 8.31 -13.17
C SER A 141 -7.34 9.22 -14.30
N LEU A 142 -6.99 10.51 -14.24
CA LEU A 142 -7.31 11.47 -15.30
C LEU A 142 -6.65 11.10 -16.64
N TRP A 143 -5.53 10.36 -16.58
CA TRP A 143 -4.77 9.90 -17.74
C TRP A 143 -5.28 8.58 -18.34
N ASP A 144 -6.31 7.95 -17.76
CA ASP A 144 -6.86 6.71 -18.31
C ASP A 144 -7.56 6.99 -19.63
N ALA A 145 -7.23 6.22 -20.68
CA ALA A 145 -7.87 6.34 -22.00
C ALA A 145 -9.37 6.02 -21.92
N SER A 146 -9.72 4.92 -21.26
CA SER A 146 -11.10 4.43 -21.14
C SER A 146 -11.58 4.39 -19.68
N PRO A 147 -12.87 4.66 -19.42
CA PRO A 147 -13.49 4.40 -18.12
C PRO A 147 -13.36 2.94 -17.70
N THR A 148 -13.16 2.71 -16.40
CA THR A 148 -13.18 1.38 -15.80
C THR A 148 -14.62 1.04 -15.39
N PRO A 149 -15.27 0.04 -15.98
CA PRO A 149 -16.64 -0.30 -15.63
C PRO A 149 -16.69 -0.85 -14.20
N ARG A 150 -17.61 -0.33 -13.37
CA ARG A 150 -17.93 -0.91 -12.05
C ARG A 150 -19.44 -1.00 -11.90
N ALA A 151 -19.91 -2.15 -11.43
CA ALA A 151 -21.33 -2.37 -11.18
C ALA A 151 -21.88 -1.32 -10.19
N GLY A 152 -23.06 -0.76 -10.51
CA GLY A 152 -23.77 0.17 -9.63
C GLY A 152 -23.20 1.59 -9.53
N VAL A 153 -22.17 1.95 -10.31
CA VAL A 153 -21.62 3.31 -10.33
C VAL A 153 -21.77 3.95 -11.70
N THR A 154 -22.68 4.92 -11.80
CA THR A 154 -22.81 5.78 -12.98
C THR A 154 -21.98 7.05 -12.81
N PRO A 155 -21.10 7.41 -13.78
CA PRO A 155 -20.34 8.64 -13.72
C PRO A 155 -21.24 9.88 -13.74
N GLN A 156 -21.07 10.77 -12.78
CA GLN A 156 -21.86 11.99 -12.62
C GLN A 156 -20.94 13.19 -12.41
N LYS A 157 -21.03 14.19 -13.30
CA LYS A 157 -20.15 15.37 -13.28
C LYS A 157 -20.22 16.19 -11.97
N ARG A 158 -21.30 16.05 -11.19
CA ARG A 158 -21.48 16.73 -9.89
C ARG A 158 -20.41 16.40 -8.84
N TYR A 159 -19.70 15.28 -9.00
CA TYR A 159 -18.63 14.88 -8.06
C TYR A 159 -17.27 15.54 -8.37
N TRP A 160 -17.13 16.29 -9.45
CA TRP A 160 -15.88 17.01 -9.76
C TRP A 160 -15.49 18.05 -8.73
N PRO A 161 -16.39 18.95 -8.27
CA PRO A 161 -16.07 19.87 -7.17
C PRO A 161 -15.65 19.12 -5.90
N LEU A 162 -16.34 18.01 -5.57
CA LEU A 162 -15.99 17.20 -4.41
C LEU A 162 -14.59 16.57 -4.56
N PHE A 163 -14.23 16.11 -5.76
CA PHE A 163 -12.90 15.57 -6.05
C PHE A 163 -11.81 16.63 -5.86
N PHE A 164 -11.96 17.79 -6.50
CA PHE A 164 -10.97 18.88 -6.38
C PHE A 164 -10.86 19.39 -4.94
N LEU A 165 -12.00 19.59 -4.26
CA LEU A 165 -12.02 20.00 -2.86
C LEU A 165 -11.31 18.97 -1.97
N SER A 166 -11.57 17.67 -2.18
CA SER A 166 -10.89 16.60 -1.44
C SER A 166 -9.38 16.61 -1.69
N CYS A 167 -8.93 16.85 -2.93
CA CYS A 167 -7.50 16.97 -3.24
C CYS A 167 -6.86 18.17 -2.53
N VAL A 168 -7.51 19.34 -2.53
CA VAL A 168 -6.99 20.54 -1.86
C VAL A 168 -6.94 20.35 -0.35
N LEU A 169 -8.02 19.82 0.25
CA LEU A 169 -8.07 19.56 1.69
C LEU A 169 -7.00 18.55 2.12
N MET A 170 -6.82 17.47 1.37
CA MET A 170 -5.77 16.49 1.66
C MET A 170 -4.38 17.05 1.42
N GLY A 171 -4.19 17.88 0.39
CA GLY A 171 -2.92 18.58 0.14
C GLY A 171 -2.54 19.52 1.29
N PHE A 172 -3.51 20.30 1.77
CA PHE A 172 -3.34 21.18 2.93
C PHE A 172 -3.04 20.39 4.19
N LEU A 173 -3.79 19.31 4.44
CA LEU A 173 -3.60 18.43 5.58
C LEU A 173 -2.22 17.78 5.57
N TRP A 174 -1.70 17.38 4.39
CA TRP A 174 -0.32 16.89 4.28
C TRP A 174 0.71 17.96 4.58
N ALA A 175 0.54 19.15 4.00
CA ALA A 175 1.46 20.26 4.20
C ALA A 175 1.57 20.65 5.67
N ILE A 176 0.44 20.80 6.38
CA ILE A 176 0.45 21.12 7.81
C ILE A 176 1.01 19.97 8.64
N THR A 177 0.65 18.72 8.33
CA THR A 177 1.12 17.56 9.09
C THR A 177 2.64 17.39 8.95
N LEU A 178 3.19 17.50 7.74
CA LEU A 178 4.65 17.43 7.54
C LEU A 178 5.37 18.58 8.23
N LEU A 179 4.75 19.76 8.30
CA LEU A 179 5.31 20.87 9.05
C LEU A 179 5.31 20.59 10.56
N THR A 180 4.24 19.98 11.11
CA THR A 180 4.18 19.61 12.54
C THR A 180 5.09 18.44 12.91
N TYR A 181 5.51 17.61 11.94
CA TYR A 181 6.58 16.64 12.16
C TYR A 181 7.95 17.29 12.40
N MET A 182 8.14 18.54 11.94
CA MET A 182 9.41 19.29 12.01
C MET A 182 9.40 20.42 13.05
N LEU A 183 8.25 21.05 13.27
CA LEU A 183 8.05 22.13 14.23
C LEU A 183 7.00 21.73 15.27
N PRO A 184 7.09 22.25 16.50
CA PRO A 184 6.09 21.97 17.54
C PRO A 184 4.66 22.29 17.08
N PRO A 185 3.71 21.38 17.32
CA PRO A 185 2.32 21.52 16.87
C PRO A 185 1.62 22.69 17.55
N ASP A 186 1.92 22.99 18.81
CA ASP A 186 1.42 24.14 19.55
C ASP A 186 1.74 25.47 18.86
N VAL A 187 2.95 25.62 18.33
CA VAL A 187 3.36 26.81 17.56
C VAL A 187 2.62 26.88 16.23
N ILE A 188 2.53 25.77 15.49
CA ILE A 188 1.89 25.77 14.17
C ILE A 188 0.38 26.01 14.29
N TRP A 189 -0.31 25.31 15.20
CA TRP A 189 -1.74 25.46 15.40
C TRP A 189 -2.07 26.83 16.03
N GLY A 190 -1.27 27.30 16.99
CA GLY A 190 -1.42 28.64 17.57
C GLY A 190 -1.30 29.74 16.54
N ASN A 191 -0.24 29.70 15.72
CA ASN A 191 -0.02 30.68 14.66
C ASN A 191 -1.08 30.62 13.55
N LEU A 192 -1.64 29.43 13.28
CA LEU A 192 -2.71 29.28 12.30
C LEU A 192 -4.02 29.92 12.78
N VAL A 193 -4.40 29.70 14.04
CA VAL A 193 -5.62 30.29 14.63
C VAL A 193 -5.50 31.80 14.77
N GLN A 194 -4.31 32.29 15.14
CA GLN A 194 -4.04 33.72 15.31
C GLN A 194 -3.73 34.44 13.99
N LEU A 195 -3.70 33.74 12.85
CA LEU A 195 -3.25 34.25 11.55
C LEU A 195 -1.84 34.90 11.59
N SER A 196 -1.00 34.48 12.52
CA SER A 196 0.36 35.01 12.77
C SER A 196 1.46 34.10 12.22
N LEU A 197 1.16 33.31 11.17
CA LEU A 197 2.15 32.44 10.52
C LEU A 197 3.37 33.24 10.07
N THR A 198 4.56 32.75 10.44
CA THR A 198 5.81 33.34 9.93
C THR A 198 5.87 33.21 8.40
N GLY A 199 6.58 34.12 7.74
CA GLY A 199 6.68 34.12 6.27
C GLY A 199 7.14 32.77 5.69
N ASN A 200 8.05 32.06 6.38
CA ASN A 200 8.51 30.74 5.96
C ASN A 200 7.45 29.65 6.19
N GLN A 201 6.73 29.67 7.31
CA GLN A 201 5.64 28.72 7.59
C GLN A 201 4.50 28.88 6.56
N ALA A 202 4.09 30.12 6.27
CA ALA A 202 3.06 30.41 5.28
C ALA A 202 3.48 29.95 3.87
N ARG A 203 4.73 30.21 3.45
CA ARG A 203 5.27 29.72 2.17
C ARG A 203 5.29 28.19 2.11
N PHE A 204 5.74 27.52 3.18
CA PHE A 204 5.78 26.06 3.22
C PHE A 204 4.37 25.46 3.10
N ILE A 205 3.40 25.98 3.86
CA ILE A 205 2.01 25.50 3.80
C ILE A 205 1.43 25.79 2.41
N GLY A 206 1.60 26.99 1.87
CA GLY A 206 1.07 27.36 0.55
C GLY A 206 1.65 26.52 -0.59
N ILE A 207 2.98 26.47 -0.70
CA ILE A 207 3.67 25.70 -1.74
C ILE A 207 3.43 24.20 -1.54
N GLY A 208 3.55 23.70 -0.31
CA GLY A 208 3.28 22.31 0.02
C GLY A 208 1.87 21.89 -0.36
N THR A 209 0.86 22.70 0.00
CA THR A 209 -0.54 22.45 -0.36
C THR A 209 -0.69 22.36 -1.87
N LEU A 210 -0.10 23.29 -2.62
CA LEU A 210 -0.17 23.29 -4.09
C LEU A 210 0.47 22.01 -4.67
N VAL A 211 1.69 21.67 -4.25
CA VAL A 211 2.43 20.50 -4.74
C VAL A 211 1.68 19.21 -4.44
N PHE A 212 1.21 19.01 -3.20
CA PHE A 212 0.44 17.82 -2.84
C PHE A 212 -0.92 17.78 -3.54
N THR A 213 -1.59 18.91 -3.72
CA THR A 213 -2.84 18.97 -4.49
C THR A 213 -2.62 18.52 -5.94
N LEU A 214 -1.54 18.99 -6.57
CA LEU A 214 -1.17 18.59 -7.94
C LEU A 214 -0.80 17.10 -7.99
N GLU A 215 -0.06 16.60 -6.99
CA GLU A 215 0.28 15.18 -6.87
C GLU A 215 -0.98 14.32 -6.76
N PHE A 216 -1.89 14.61 -5.82
CA PHE A 216 -3.13 13.88 -5.63
C PHE A 216 -4.06 13.94 -6.86
N THR A 217 -4.11 15.08 -7.53
CA THR A 217 -4.96 15.28 -8.71
C THR A 217 -4.42 14.53 -9.93
N LEU A 218 -3.13 14.73 -10.25
CA LEU A 218 -2.52 14.34 -11.52
C LEU A 218 -1.58 13.14 -11.40
N ALA A 219 -0.73 13.09 -10.36
CA ALA A 219 0.40 12.16 -10.29
C ALA A 219 0.25 11.01 -9.28
N ARG A 220 -0.88 10.89 -8.57
CA ARG A 220 -1.03 9.97 -7.43
C ARG A 220 -0.63 8.52 -7.67
N HIS A 221 -0.98 8.01 -8.84
CA HIS A 221 -0.66 6.63 -9.23
C HIS A 221 0.78 6.50 -9.72
N LEU A 222 1.32 7.52 -10.36
CA LEU A 222 2.72 7.56 -10.79
C LEU A 222 3.64 7.59 -9.56
N PHE A 223 3.30 8.41 -8.56
CA PHE A 223 4.01 8.48 -7.30
C PHE A 223 3.95 7.13 -6.55
N CYS A 224 2.75 6.57 -6.31
CA CYS A 224 2.61 5.27 -5.65
C CYS A 224 3.35 4.13 -6.38
N ARG A 225 3.45 4.19 -7.71
CA ARG A 225 4.09 3.13 -8.51
C ARG A 225 5.60 3.26 -8.57
N PHE A 226 6.12 4.47 -8.84
CA PHE A 226 7.53 4.72 -9.15
C PHE A 226 8.19 5.79 -8.28
N GLY A 227 7.46 6.81 -7.83
CA GLY A 227 8.03 7.92 -7.05
C GLY A 227 8.27 7.61 -5.58
N CYS A 228 7.44 6.75 -4.97
CA CYS A 228 7.55 6.40 -3.56
C CYS A 228 8.69 5.39 -3.34
N ALA A 229 9.78 5.85 -2.73
CA ALA A 229 10.95 5.02 -2.41
C ALA A 229 10.57 3.78 -1.59
N VAL A 230 9.71 3.94 -0.57
CA VAL A 230 9.23 2.84 0.28
C VAL A 230 8.57 1.76 -0.59
N GLY A 231 7.59 2.14 -1.43
CA GLY A 231 6.89 1.17 -2.28
C GLY A 231 7.79 0.52 -3.34
N TYR A 232 8.73 1.29 -3.90
CA TYR A 232 9.70 0.79 -4.87
C TYR A 232 10.60 -0.30 -4.27
N PHE A 233 11.28 -0.01 -3.15
CA PHE A 233 12.19 -0.97 -2.52
C PHE A 233 11.46 -2.22 -2.02
N GLN A 234 10.26 -2.07 -1.44
CA GLN A 234 9.44 -3.23 -1.06
C GLN A 234 9.17 -4.19 -2.23
N SER A 235 9.01 -3.64 -3.43
CA SER A 235 8.71 -4.44 -4.63
C SER A 235 9.92 -5.11 -5.21
N VAL A 236 11.05 -4.41 -5.23
CA VAL A 236 12.32 -4.98 -5.67
C VAL A 236 12.66 -6.17 -4.78
N ALA A 237 12.58 -6.01 -3.45
CA ALA A 237 12.80 -7.10 -2.50
C ALA A 237 11.82 -8.26 -2.72
N TRP A 238 10.53 -7.97 -2.87
CA TRP A 238 9.53 -9.00 -3.15
C TRP A 238 9.72 -9.72 -4.48
N MET A 239 10.20 -9.02 -5.52
CA MET A 239 10.47 -9.58 -6.84
C MET A 239 11.68 -10.51 -6.82
N ALA A 240 12.66 -10.22 -5.96
CA ALA A 240 13.82 -11.08 -5.74
C ALA A 240 13.45 -12.41 -5.05
N ASN A 241 12.29 -12.50 -4.39
CA ASN A 241 11.83 -13.71 -3.71
C ASN A 241 10.83 -14.53 -4.54
N PRO A 242 11.19 -15.68 -5.12
CA PRO A 242 10.22 -16.54 -5.82
C PRO A 242 9.17 -17.16 -4.89
N ARG A 243 9.42 -17.21 -3.58
CA ARG A 243 8.50 -17.76 -2.55
C ARG A 243 7.61 -16.70 -1.90
N GLY A 244 7.76 -15.43 -2.29
CA GLY A 244 6.95 -14.34 -1.74
C GLY A 244 5.47 -14.49 -2.12
N MET A 245 4.57 -14.00 -1.25
CA MET A 245 3.12 -14.04 -1.47
C MET A 245 2.75 -13.47 -2.84
N VAL A 246 1.91 -14.16 -3.59
CA VAL A 246 1.46 -13.75 -4.92
C VAL A 246 -0.03 -14.07 -5.09
N VAL A 247 -0.73 -13.24 -5.86
CA VAL A 247 -2.05 -13.59 -6.35
C VAL A 247 -1.86 -14.50 -7.55
N ALA A 248 -2.28 -15.76 -7.43
CA ALA A 248 -2.16 -16.76 -8.47
C ALA A 248 -3.51 -16.97 -9.17
N PHE A 249 -3.44 -17.23 -10.47
CA PHE A 249 -4.60 -17.49 -11.30
C PHE A 249 -4.62 -18.93 -11.78
N GLU A 250 -5.75 -19.61 -11.58
CA GLU A 250 -5.93 -20.99 -12.03
C GLU A 250 -6.21 -21.05 -13.54
N ARG A 251 -5.14 -21.15 -14.33
CA ARG A 251 -5.20 -21.10 -15.80
C ARG A 251 -6.01 -22.24 -16.43
N ASN A 252 -6.06 -23.41 -15.80
CA ASN A 252 -6.88 -24.53 -16.25
C ASN A 252 -8.38 -24.18 -16.28
N ARG A 253 -8.79 -23.22 -15.44
CA ARG A 253 -10.16 -22.70 -15.35
C ARG A 253 -10.31 -21.32 -16.01
N ALA A 254 -9.47 -21.01 -17.01
CA ALA A 254 -9.58 -19.76 -17.77
C ALA A 254 -10.93 -19.58 -18.47
N LYS A 255 -11.60 -20.68 -18.84
CA LYS A 255 -12.96 -20.66 -19.41
C LYS A 255 -13.97 -20.04 -18.41
N ASP A 256 -13.87 -20.40 -17.13
CA ASP A 256 -14.73 -19.85 -16.06
C ASP A 256 -14.48 -18.36 -15.84
N CYS A 257 -13.24 -17.89 -16.06
CA CYS A 257 -12.90 -16.47 -15.95
C CYS A 257 -13.47 -15.63 -17.09
N LYS A 258 -13.63 -16.21 -18.29
CA LYS A 258 -14.16 -15.49 -19.46
C LYS A 258 -15.64 -15.13 -19.27
N SER A 259 -16.41 -15.98 -18.60
CA SER A 259 -17.83 -15.75 -18.31
C SER A 259 -18.08 -15.05 -16.97
N CYS A 260 -17.05 -14.70 -16.20
CA CYS A 260 -17.25 -14.29 -14.80
C CYS A 260 -17.98 -12.93 -14.68
N ASP A 261 -17.75 -12.00 -15.61
CA ASP A 261 -18.35 -10.66 -15.60
C ASP A 261 -18.66 -10.19 -17.02
N MET A 262 -19.86 -10.50 -17.51
CA MET A 262 -20.25 -10.22 -18.89
C MET A 262 -20.39 -8.70 -19.13
N PRO A 263 -19.97 -8.18 -20.31
CA PRO A 263 -19.64 -8.93 -21.54
C PRO A 263 -18.16 -9.30 -21.73
N ARG A 264 -17.24 -8.80 -20.89
CA ARG A 264 -15.78 -8.95 -21.11
C ARG A 264 -15.11 -10.06 -20.30
N GLY A 265 -15.75 -10.54 -19.23
CA GLY A 265 -15.11 -11.34 -18.20
C GLY A 265 -14.18 -10.50 -17.30
N SER A 266 -13.37 -11.18 -16.50
CA SER A 266 -12.28 -10.57 -15.71
C SER A 266 -12.71 -9.46 -14.71
N ALA A 267 -13.73 -9.74 -13.88
CA ALA A 267 -14.19 -8.85 -12.79
C ALA A 267 -13.03 -8.26 -11.95
N CYS A 268 -11.97 -9.05 -11.75
CA CYS A 268 -10.79 -8.70 -10.97
C CYS A 268 -10.01 -7.49 -11.53
N ASP A 269 -10.01 -7.28 -12.85
CA ASP A 269 -9.24 -6.23 -13.51
C ASP A 269 -9.86 -4.85 -13.20
N ASN A 270 -11.19 -4.78 -13.12
CA ASN A 270 -11.94 -3.56 -12.81
C ASN A 270 -11.93 -3.21 -11.31
N ALA A 271 -11.66 -4.20 -10.46
CA ALA A 271 -11.60 -4.04 -9.01
C ALA A 271 -10.23 -3.52 -8.54
N CYS A 272 -9.15 -3.79 -9.26
CA CYS A 272 -7.80 -3.45 -8.79
C CYS A 272 -7.58 -1.93 -8.68
N PRO A 273 -7.32 -1.37 -7.47
CA PRO A 273 -7.10 0.07 -7.29
C PRO A 273 -5.81 0.55 -7.97
N MET A 274 -4.86 -0.38 -8.16
CA MET A 274 -3.58 -0.14 -8.83
C MET A 274 -3.64 -0.39 -10.35
N ARG A 275 -4.82 -0.70 -10.91
CA ARG A 275 -5.03 -0.96 -12.35
C ARG A 275 -4.09 -2.04 -12.89
N LEU A 276 -3.93 -3.11 -12.11
CA LEU A 276 -3.18 -4.31 -12.52
C LEU A 276 -4.15 -5.37 -13.00
N ASN A 277 -3.66 -6.24 -13.89
CA ASN A 277 -4.37 -7.43 -14.32
C ASN A 277 -3.92 -8.60 -13.42
N PRO A 278 -4.72 -9.04 -12.43
CA PRO A 278 -4.29 -10.02 -11.43
C PRO A 278 -4.12 -11.44 -11.99
N ARG A 279 -4.46 -11.64 -13.26
CA ARG A 279 -4.25 -12.87 -14.04
C ARG A 279 -2.86 -12.97 -14.66
N ASN A 280 -2.14 -11.85 -14.68
CA ASN A 280 -0.78 -11.81 -15.20
C ASN A 280 0.20 -12.43 -14.19
N ILE A 281 1.39 -12.70 -14.70
CA ILE A 281 2.52 -13.20 -13.94
C ILE A 281 3.03 -12.20 -12.90
N LYS A 282 3.70 -12.72 -11.87
CA LYS A 282 4.23 -11.95 -10.74
C LYS A 282 5.03 -10.70 -11.18
N ARG A 283 5.91 -10.84 -12.19
CA ARG A 283 6.77 -9.76 -12.69
C ARG A 283 6.00 -8.57 -13.29
N MET A 284 4.80 -8.81 -13.84
CA MET A 284 3.94 -7.77 -14.40
C MET A 284 3.09 -7.08 -13.32
N MET A 285 3.12 -7.59 -12.08
CA MET A 285 2.36 -7.09 -10.93
C MET A 285 3.26 -6.40 -9.91
N PHE A 286 4.31 -5.70 -10.37
CA PHE A 286 5.30 -5.02 -9.52
C PHE A 286 4.71 -4.03 -8.51
N SER A 287 3.56 -3.40 -8.83
CA SER A 287 2.87 -2.46 -7.95
C SER A 287 1.73 -3.09 -7.14
N CYS A 288 1.65 -4.43 -7.05
CA CYS A 288 0.62 -5.08 -6.26
C CYS A 288 0.79 -4.75 -4.77
N VAL A 289 -0.25 -4.18 -4.17
CA VAL A 289 -0.29 -3.81 -2.74
C VAL A 289 -0.91 -4.89 -1.84
N GLN A 290 -1.21 -6.06 -2.40
CA GLN A 290 -1.85 -7.17 -1.68
C GLN A 290 -3.12 -6.76 -0.91
N CYS A 291 -3.95 -5.90 -1.51
CA CYS A 291 -5.20 -5.45 -0.90
C CYS A 291 -6.32 -6.48 -0.97
N GLY A 292 -6.22 -7.47 -1.87
CA GLY A 292 -7.22 -8.54 -2.02
C GLY A 292 -8.55 -8.15 -2.69
N GLN A 293 -8.71 -6.90 -3.15
CA GLN A 293 -9.96 -6.49 -3.83
C GLN A 293 -10.26 -7.31 -5.09
N CYS A 294 -9.22 -7.73 -5.82
CA CYS A 294 -9.34 -8.63 -6.96
C CYS A 294 -9.85 -10.03 -6.58
N LEU A 295 -9.42 -10.55 -5.43
CA LEU A 295 -9.87 -11.83 -4.89
C LEU A 295 -11.36 -11.73 -4.50
N SER A 296 -11.74 -10.68 -3.78
CA SER A 296 -13.14 -10.42 -3.41
C SER A 296 -14.05 -10.31 -4.64
N ALA A 297 -13.61 -9.60 -5.68
CA ALA A 297 -14.37 -9.46 -6.92
C ALA A 297 -14.50 -10.79 -7.68
N CYS A 298 -13.42 -11.56 -7.76
CA CYS A 298 -13.42 -12.90 -8.38
C CYS A 298 -14.34 -13.86 -7.63
N ASP A 299 -14.24 -13.89 -6.31
CA ASP A 299 -15.04 -14.74 -5.45
C ASP A 299 -16.53 -14.42 -5.54
N THR A 300 -16.90 -13.13 -5.48
CA THR A 300 -18.30 -12.69 -5.65
C THR A 300 -18.88 -13.12 -6.99
N SER A 301 -18.11 -12.88 -8.06
CA SER A 301 -18.49 -13.21 -9.43
C SER A 301 -18.59 -14.73 -9.67
N GLN A 302 -17.64 -15.53 -9.21
CA GLN A 302 -17.67 -16.98 -9.36
C GLN A 302 -18.76 -17.62 -8.48
N THR A 303 -18.93 -17.15 -7.24
CA THR A 303 -19.96 -17.64 -6.32
C THR A 303 -21.36 -17.36 -6.85
N SER A 304 -21.60 -16.20 -7.48
CA SER A 304 -22.90 -15.92 -8.15
C SER A 304 -23.23 -16.91 -9.27
N GLN A 305 -22.22 -17.58 -9.84
CA GLN A 305 -22.37 -18.63 -10.86
C GLN A 305 -22.22 -20.04 -10.27
N GLN A 306 -22.27 -20.18 -8.94
CA GLN A 306 -22.10 -21.44 -8.21
C GLN A 306 -20.76 -22.13 -8.46
N ARG A 307 -19.70 -21.36 -8.65
CA ARG A 307 -18.33 -21.84 -8.90
C ARG A 307 -17.39 -21.38 -7.79
N LYS A 308 -16.28 -22.10 -7.62
CA LYS A 308 -15.17 -21.67 -6.74
C LYS A 308 -14.41 -20.48 -7.35
N PRO A 309 -13.78 -19.61 -6.56
CA PRO A 309 -12.89 -18.58 -7.08
C PRO A 309 -11.78 -19.18 -7.97
N THR A 310 -11.28 -18.41 -8.94
CA THR A 310 -10.14 -18.77 -9.80
C THR A 310 -8.87 -17.98 -9.46
N LEU A 311 -8.98 -17.01 -8.56
CA LEU A 311 -7.86 -16.24 -8.02
C LEU A 311 -7.70 -16.55 -6.54
N GLU A 312 -6.46 -16.83 -6.14
CA GLU A 312 -6.12 -17.19 -4.76
C GLU A 312 -4.77 -16.57 -4.35
N TRP A 313 -4.57 -16.32 -3.07
CA TRP A 313 -3.24 -15.99 -2.55
C TRP A 313 -2.44 -17.27 -2.37
N LYS A 314 -1.31 -17.38 -3.08
CA LYS A 314 -0.33 -18.45 -2.89
C LYS A 314 0.92 -17.91 -2.22
N VAL A 315 1.51 -18.74 -1.37
CA VAL A 315 2.61 -18.37 -0.49
C VAL A 315 3.63 -19.51 -0.44
N GLY A 316 4.93 -19.18 -0.33
CA GLY A 316 5.96 -20.20 -0.09
C GLY A 316 6.19 -21.09 -1.31
N LEU A 317 6.05 -22.40 -1.12
CA LEU A 317 6.30 -23.40 -2.18
C LEU A 317 5.29 -23.29 -3.32
N GLU A 318 4.04 -22.96 -3.03
CA GLU A 318 3.01 -22.81 -4.05
C GLU A 318 3.20 -21.57 -4.91
N ALA A 319 3.64 -20.47 -4.29
CA ALA A 319 4.05 -19.25 -5.01
C ALA A 319 5.26 -19.51 -5.91
N MET A 320 6.20 -20.33 -5.45
CA MET A 320 7.37 -20.73 -6.23
C MET A 320 6.97 -21.61 -7.42
N ARG A 321 6.08 -22.59 -7.24
CA ARG A 321 5.54 -23.41 -8.34
C ARG A 321 4.89 -22.55 -9.42
N GLU A 322 4.05 -21.60 -9.02
CA GLU A 322 3.41 -20.67 -9.94
C GLU A 322 4.47 -19.84 -10.71
N THR A 323 5.44 -19.27 -10.00
CA THR A 323 6.50 -18.44 -10.61
C THR A 323 7.39 -19.25 -11.58
N LEU A 324 7.68 -20.51 -11.26
CA LEU A 324 8.49 -21.40 -12.11
C LEU A 324 7.73 -21.84 -13.36
N HIS A 325 6.48 -22.27 -13.21
CA HIS A 325 5.61 -22.63 -14.33
C HIS A 325 5.48 -21.47 -15.32
N GLN A 326 5.35 -20.25 -14.81
CA GLN A 326 5.33 -19.03 -15.63
C GLN A 326 6.62 -18.81 -16.43
N ARG A 327 7.79 -19.01 -15.79
CA ARG A 327 9.09 -18.88 -16.48
C ARG A 327 9.32 -19.95 -17.54
N GLN A 328 8.81 -21.16 -17.34
CA GLN A 328 8.91 -22.25 -18.31
C GLN A 328 8.08 -21.94 -19.56
N GLN A 329 6.81 -21.56 -19.39
CA GLN A 329 5.94 -21.19 -20.51
C GLN A 329 6.50 -20.03 -21.34
N GLU A 330 7.05 -19.00 -20.70
CA GLU A 330 7.69 -17.90 -21.44
C GLU A 330 8.93 -18.32 -22.23
N ARG A 331 9.66 -19.33 -21.76
CA ARG A 331 10.81 -19.88 -22.51
C ARG A 331 10.34 -20.69 -23.71
N GLU A 332 9.24 -21.42 -23.56
CA GLU A 332 8.62 -22.19 -24.64
C GLU A 332 8.03 -21.27 -25.72
N GLU A 333 7.34 -20.19 -25.34
CA GLU A 333 6.79 -19.20 -26.29
C GLU A 333 7.86 -18.42 -27.08
N LYS A 334 9.08 -18.31 -26.54
CA LYS A 334 10.19 -17.60 -27.17
C LYS A 334 11.06 -18.49 -28.06
N ARG A 335 10.84 -19.80 -28.04
CA ARG A 335 11.64 -20.79 -28.77
C ARG A 335 10.98 -21.12 -30.10
#